data_AF-A0A7W3RC27-F1
#
_entry.id   AF-A0A7W3RC27-F1
#
_cell.length_a   1.000
_cell.length_b   1.000
_cell.length_c   1.000
_cell.angle_alpha   90.00
_cell.angle_beta   90.00
_cell.angle_gamma   90.00
#
_symmetry.space_group_name_H-M   'P 1'
#
loop_
_entity.id
_entity.type
_entity.pdbx_description
1 polymer ?
#
loop_
_entity_poly.entity_id
_entity_poly.type
_entity_poly.pdbx_seq_one_letter_code
_entity_poly.pdbx_strand_id
1 'polypeptide(L)'
;MTLHESKPTAYPDFGRAGGRPPFGGTGTGTSAQAPGARPATEEASAAPGGTDTRIPAGPTGSPPGGAGPLPATGGKHGYLGEAPTTIPQAPAGPVASRRALRALHKHASLGPLRSDDPAGAAGDDFFDLLARLAEPEDWGGRGGDGTWVLREYVECAFERLYQQRQIVTAAGGTHSVFNTGLVTPQQEAIYGLFVPSRDPDGAPWQLQGWYPESERELQDRFSELPRAATYADDPAELVYDWRRDLVVTPRHLLESPENLAVLPAPLNSNPYQAGLVLEGAVRRAEARVRRDYRAAVPCWDPAAEEVRLLVPLSLTTPETVDTALVVTREEGQNVYRGQALLALDTAYARARQLARPHDWLRPRS
;
A
#
# COMPACT_ATOMS: atom_id res chain seq x y z
N MET A 1 28.19 50.46 -5.34
CA MET A 1 27.84 51.18 -4.10
C MET A 1 26.37 51.55 -4.18
N THR A 2 25.53 50.77 -3.51
CA THR A 2 24.18 51.16 -3.02
C THR A 2 23.80 50.09 -1.99
N LEU A 3 23.09 50.48 -0.93
CA LEU A 3 22.91 49.66 0.27
C LEU A 3 21.48 49.13 0.42
N HIS A 4 21.34 48.20 1.36
CA HIS A 4 20.08 47.63 1.86
C HIS A 4 18.91 48.62 1.95
N GLU A 5 17.70 48.08 1.75
CA GLU A 5 16.76 48.05 2.87
C GLU A 5 16.17 46.63 3.01
N SER A 6 15.95 46.19 4.25
CA SER A 6 15.48 44.83 4.55
C SER A 6 14.58 44.89 5.77
N LYS A 7 13.28 44.64 5.58
CA LYS A 7 12.28 44.73 6.67
C LYS A 7 12.28 43.46 7.52
N PRO A 8 12.50 43.53 8.83
CA PRO A 8 12.29 42.40 9.74
C PRO A 8 10.81 42.31 10.15
N THR A 9 10.15 41.18 9.87
CA THR A 9 8.83 40.88 10.43
C THR A 9 9.03 40.20 11.79
N ALA A 10 8.74 40.91 12.88
CA ALA A 10 8.88 40.36 14.22
C ALA A 10 7.78 39.33 14.53
N TYR A 11 8.19 38.13 14.96
CA TYR A 11 7.30 37.17 15.60
C TYR A 11 7.14 37.52 17.09
N PRO A 12 5.92 37.53 17.66
CA PRO A 12 5.72 37.70 19.09
C PRO A 12 6.07 36.42 19.86
N ASP A 13 6.94 36.55 20.87
CA ASP A 13 7.33 35.48 21.79
C ASP A 13 6.24 35.21 22.85
N PHE A 14 5.95 33.95 23.13
CA PHE A 14 4.94 33.51 24.10
C PHE A 14 5.58 33.01 25.41
N GLY A 15 6.30 33.91 26.08
CA GLY A 15 7.10 33.63 27.28
C GLY A 15 6.55 34.17 28.61
N ARG A 16 5.83 33.31 29.37
CA ARG A 16 5.65 33.34 30.85
C ARG A 16 5.35 34.68 31.57
N ALA A 17 4.08 34.91 31.86
CA ALA A 17 3.58 35.43 33.15
C ALA A 17 2.17 34.86 33.40
N GLY A 18 1.66 34.70 34.62
CA GLY A 18 2.21 35.07 35.93
C GLY A 18 1.17 35.72 36.85
N GLY A 19 -0.01 35.14 37.02
CA GLY A 19 -1.10 35.74 37.81
C GLY A 19 -2.06 34.72 38.43
N ARG A 20 -2.44 34.95 39.70
CA ARG A 20 -3.50 34.22 40.42
C ARG A 20 -4.83 34.99 40.32
N PRO A 21 -6.00 34.30 40.38
CA PRO A 21 -7.31 34.94 40.33
C PRO A 21 -7.76 35.50 41.70
N PRO A 22 -8.68 36.50 41.71
CA PRO A 22 -9.41 36.90 42.91
C PRO A 22 -10.63 36.00 43.19
N PHE A 23 -11.07 36.00 44.45
CA PHE A 23 -12.31 35.40 44.95
C PHE A 23 -13.54 36.23 44.54
N GLY A 24 -14.78 35.75 44.60
CA GLY A 24 -15.32 34.44 44.99
C GLY A 24 -16.85 34.51 45.19
N GLY A 25 -17.52 33.40 45.53
CA GLY A 25 -18.98 33.39 45.68
C GLY A 25 -19.65 32.02 45.87
N THR A 26 -19.51 31.46 47.08
CA THR A 26 -20.56 30.77 47.86
C THR A 26 -21.63 29.89 47.16
N GLY A 27 -21.59 28.58 47.42
CA GLY A 27 -22.69 27.63 47.20
C GLY A 27 -22.48 26.30 47.96
N THR A 28 -23.43 25.94 48.83
CA THR A 28 -23.45 24.71 49.67
C THR A 28 -23.40 23.43 48.83
N GLY A 29 -22.65 22.39 49.21
CA GLY A 29 -23.14 21.27 50.08
C GLY A 29 -23.87 20.21 49.23
N THR A 30 -23.57 18.90 49.27
CA THR A 30 -23.29 18.03 50.44
C THR A 30 -22.45 16.80 50.02
N SER A 31 -21.93 16.03 50.98
CA SER A 31 -21.03 14.88 50.80
C SER A 31 -21.69 13.50 50.66
N ALA A 32 -20.97 12.57 50.02
CA ALA A 32 -20.68 11.17 50.46
C ALA A 32 -21.06 9.99 49.54
N GLN A 33 -20.13 9.02 49.51
CA GLN A 33 -20.26 7.56 49.31
C GLN A 33 -20.84 6.96 48.00
N ALA A 34 -19.95 6.27 47.28
CA ALA A 34 -20.22 4.92 46.75
C ALA A 34 -20.03 3.88 47.89
N PRO A 35 -20.53 2.62 47.83
CA PRO A 35 -20.19 1.63 46.79
C PRO A 35 -21.36 0.70 46.38
N GLY A 36 -21.12 -0.31 45.53
CA GLY A 36 -21.99 -1.51 45.50
C GLY A 36 -22.10 -2.27 44.17
N ALA A 37 -21.92 -3.58 44.23
CA ALA A 37 -21.86 -4.53 43.12
C ALA A 37 -23.17 -4.83 42.35
N ARG A 38 -22.97 -5.49 41.19
CA ARG A 38 -23.87 -6.40 40.44
C ARG A 38 -24.60 -7.44 41.34
N PRO A 39 -25.70 -8.13 40.91
CA PRO A 39 -25.87 -8.71 39.56
C PRO A 39 -27.30 -8.64 38.95
N ALA A 40 -27.50 -9.44 37.88
CA ALA A 40 -28.64 -9.44 36.98
C ALA A 40 -29.79 -10.40 37.38
N THR A 41 -30.93 -10.25 36.69
CA THR A 41 -32.02 -11.24 36.61
C THR A 41 -32.52 -11.31 35.16
N GLU A 42 -32.98 -12.47 34.72
CA GLU A 42 -33.62 -12.70 33.41
C GLU A 42 -35.16 -12.56 33.50
N GLU A 43 -35.80 -12.12 32.42
CA GLU A 43 -37.14 -12.53 31.94
C GLU A 43 -37.36 -11.80 30.58
N ALA A 44 -37.57 -12.40 29.41
CA ALA A 44 -38.27 -13.61 28.93
C ALA A 44 -39.70 -13.34 28.41
N SER A 45 -39.91 -13.69 27.13
CA SER A 45 -41.22 -13.84 26.43
C SER A 45 -42.13 -12.60 26.27
N ALA A 46 -42.35 -12.17 25.02
CA ALA A 46 -43.60 -12.52 24.30
C ALA A 46 -43.68 -11.88 22.90
N ALA A 47 -44.02 -12.69 21.90
CA ALA A 47 -44.74 -12.29 20.69
C ALA A 47 -46.04 -13.13 20.64
N PRO A 48 -47.13 -12.65 20.03
CA PRO A 48 -47.29 -12.88 18.58
C PRO A 48 -48.05 -11.77 17.83
N GLY A 49 -48.07 -11.86 16.50
CA GLY A 49 -48.93 -11.02 15.64
C GLY A 49 -48.55 -11.13 14.17
N GLY A 50 -49.20 -12.03 13.43
CA GLY A 50 -49.01 -12.19 11.99
C GLY A 50 -50.32 -12.02 11.21
N THR A 51 -50.22 -11.59 9.96
CA THR A 51 -51.34 -11.53 9.00
C THR A 51 -50.85 -11.77 7.58
N ASP A 52 -51.47 -12.73 6.88
CA ASP A 52 -51.35 -12.93 5.44
C ASP A 52 -51.83 -11.72 4.63
N THR A 53 -51.25 -11.51 3.45
CA THR A 53 -52.04 -11.13 2.25
C THR A 53 -51.44 -11.77 1.00
N ARG A 54 -52.29 -12.22 0.07
CA ARG A 54 -51.90 -13.01 -1.11
C ARG A 54 -51.53 -12.18 -2.34
N ILE A 55 -50.72 -12.80 -3.20
CA ILE A 55 -50.50 -12.43 -4.61
C ILE A 55 -51.72 -12.86 -5.47
N PRO A 56 -52.13 -12.05 -6.47
CA PRO A 56 -52.77 -12.49 -7.71
C PRO A 56 -51.83 -12.34 -8.92
N ALA A 57 -52.05 -13.08 -10.02
CA ALA A 57 -51.12 -13.15 -11.15
C ALA A 57 -51.79 -13.10 -12.54
N GLY A 58 -51.04 -12.59 -13.54
CA GLY A 58 -51.37 -12.66 -14.98
C GLY A 58 -52.20 -11.48 -15.53
N PRO A 59 -52.37 -11.37 -16.87
CA PRO A 59 -51.96 -12.33 -17.92
C PRO A 59 -50.92 -11.78 -18.94
N THR A 60 -50.62 -12.61 -19.96
CA THR A 60 -49.63 -12.43 -21.04
C THR A 60 -50.13 -11.65 -22.27
N GLY A 61 -49.22 -11.02 -23.04
CA GLY A 61 -49.52 -10.51 -24.40
C GLY A 61 -48.28 -10.17 -25.26
N SER A 62 -48.28 -10.61 -26.53
CA SER A 62 -47.29 -10.39 -27.62
C SER A 62 -47.90 -10.81 -28.96
N PRO A 63 -47.35 -10.48 -30.16
CA PRO A 63 -46.39 -9.44 -30.54
C PRO A 63 -47.20 -8.31 -31.26
N PRO A 64 -47.04 -7.85 -32.54
CA PRO A 64 -45.95 -7.80 -33.55
C PRO A 64 -45.33 -6.38 -33.73
N GLY A 65 -44.34 -6.12 -34.59
CA GLY A 65 -43.45 -7.04 -35.33
C GLY A 65 -43.20 -6.71 -36.82
N GLY A 66 -42.23 -5.82 -37.13
CA GLY A 66 -41.54 -5.77 -38.44
C GLY A 66 -41.69 -4.50 -39.31
N ALA A 67 -40.61 -3.72 -39.47
CA ALA A 67 -40.43 -2.76 -40.58
C ALA A 67 -38.95 -2.35 -40.77
N GLY A 68 -38.55 -2.19 -42.04
CA GLY A 68 -37.39 -1.40 -42.51
C GLY A 68 -37.80 -0.73 -43.84
N PRO A 69 -36.89 -0.17 -44.67
CA PRO A 69 -35.41 -0.14 -44.55
C PRO A 69 -34.76 1.24 -44.89
N LEU A 70 -33.43 1.26 -45.06
CA LEU A 70 -32.60 2.29 -45.76
C LEU A 70 -32.45 3.69 -45.11
N PRO A 71 -31.44 4.50 -45.52
CA PRO A 71 -30.12 4.17 -46.08
C PRO A 71 -28.96 4.79 -45.26
N ALA A 72 -27.71 4.40 -45.58
CA ALA A 72 -26.52 5.04 -45.00
C ALA A 72 -26.10 6.31 -45.79
N THR A 73 -25.79 7.39 -45.09
CA THR A 73 -25.04 8.55 -45.60
C THR A 73 -23.92 8.91 -44.63
N GLY A 74 -22.74 9.27 -45.15
CA GLY A 74 -21.52 9.40 -44.34
C GLY A 74 -21.25 10.80 -43.82
N GLY A 75 -20.83 10.92 -42.57
CA GLY A 75 -20.24 12.13 -41.98
C GLY A 75 -18.81 11.87 -41.52
N LYS A 76 -17.80 12.42 -42.22
CA LYS A 76 -16.39 12.34 -41.79
C LYS A 76 -16.11 13.37 -40.70
N HIS A 77 -16.06 12.95 -39.45
CA HIS A 77 -15.37 13.70 -38.38
C HIS A 77 -14.18 12.89 -37.90
N GLY A 78 -12.98 13.32 -38.30
CA GLY A 78 -11.73 12.73 -37.85
C GLY A 78 -11.39 13.23 -36.46
N TYR A 79 -11.52 12.38 -35.45
CA TYR A 79 -10.74 12.52 -34.22
C TYR A 79 -9.37 11.88 -34.45
N LEU A 80 -8.31 12.60 -34.11
CA LEU A 80 -7.02 12.01 -33.82
C LEU A 80 -7.17 11.26 -32.49
N GLY A 81 -7.48 9.97 -32.56
CA GLY A 81 -7.57 9.13 -31.38
C GLY A 81 -6.19 8.93 -30.78
N GLU A 82 -6.03 9.33 -29.51
CA GLU A 82 -4.87 8.95 -28.71
C GLU A 82 -4.80 7.41 -28.64
N ALA A 83 -3.62 6.84 -28.87
CA ALA A 83 -3.44 5.40 -28.77
C ALA A 83 -3.64 4.98 -27.30
N PRO A 84 -4.47 3.97 -26.99
CA PRO A 84 -4.60 3.50 -25.62
C PRO A 84 -3.27 2.92 -25.15
N THR A 85 -2.74 3.47 -24.06
CA THR A 85 -1.50 2.99 -23.40
C THR A 85 -1.78 1.68 -22.65
N THR A 86 -2.06 0.62 -23.40
CA THR A 86 -2.29 -0.73 -22.87
C THR A 86 -1.02 -1.23 -22.20
N ILE A 87 -1.03 -1.28 -20.86
CA ILE A 87 0.05 -1.89 -20.07
C ILE A 87 0.18 -3.37 -20.51
N PRO A 88 1.36 -3.85 -20.93
CA PRO A 88 1.53 -5.23 -21.35
C PRO A 88 1.20 -6.22 -20.23
N GLN A 89 0.21 -7.09 -20.44
CA GLN A 89 -0.11 -8.15 -19.48
C GLN A 89 1.02 -9.19 -19.42
N ALA A 90 1.59 -9.40 -18.24
CA ALA A 90 2.40 -10.58 -17.96
C ALA A 90 1.47 -11.80 -17.84
N PRO A 91 1.66 -12.89 -18.62
CA PRO A 91 0.74 -14.03 -18.62
C PRO A 91 0.65 -14.72 -17.26
N ALA A 92 -0.54 -15.23 -16.92
CA ALA A 92 -0.88 -15.85 -15.64
C ALA A 92 -0.36 -17.30 -15.53
N GLY A 93 0.96 -17.47 -15.58
CA GLY A 93 1.62 -18.72 -15.16
C GLY A 93 1.57 -18.92 -13.64
N PRO A 94 1.79 -20.15 -13.15
CA PRO A 94 1.80 -20.44 -11.71
C PRO A 94 2.86 -19.61 -10.97
N VAL A 95 2.56 -19.20 -9.73
CA VAL A 95 3.36 -18.21 -8.98
C VAL A 95 4.84 -18.60 -8.89
N ALA A 96 5.15 -19.87 -8.64
CA ALA A 96 6.52 -20.39 -8.60
C ALA A 96 7.30 -20.16 -9.90
N SER A 97 6.67 -20.30 -11.08
CA SER A 97 7.37 -20.11 -12.36
C SER A 97 7.61 -18.63 -12.70
N ARG A 98 6.85 -17.71 -12.10
CA ARG A 98 7.14 -16.26 -12.15
C ARG A 98 8.28 -15.90 -11.19
N ARG A 99 8.32 -16.50 -10.00
CA ARG A 99 9.31 -16.23 -8.95
C ARG A 99 10.75 -16.54 -9.40
N ALA A 100 10.96 -17.68 -10.06
CA ALA A 100 12.25 -18.08 -10.63
C ALA A 100 12.79 -17.13 -11.73
N LEU A 101 11.99 -16.16 -12.20
CA LEU A 101 12.43 -15.16 -13.19
C LEU A 101 12.94 -13.85 -12.56
N ARG A 102 12.78 -13.64 -11.24
CA ARG A 102 13.29 -12.44 -10.54
C ARG A 102 14.81 -12.49 -10.37
N ALA A 103 15.45 -11.32 -10.30
CA ALA A 103 16.90 -11.18 -10.22
C ALA A 103 17.50 -11.92 -9.00
N LEU A 104 16.83 -11.93 -7.85
CA LEU A 104 17.32 -12.60 -6.64
C LEU A 104 17.56 -14.10 -6.86
N HIS A 105 16.57 -14.80 -7.44
CA HIS A 105 16.63 -16.25 -7.68
C HIS A 105 17.56 -16.64 -8.84
N LYS A 106 17.88 -15.69 -9.73
CA LYS A 106 18.92 -15.84 -10.76
C LYS A 106 20.33 -15.59 -10.22
N HIS A 107 20.47 -14.69 -9.24
CA HIS A 107 21.75 -14.35 -8.62
C HIS A 107 22.18 -15.39 -7.61
N ALA A 108 21.27 -15.79 -6.71
CA ALA A 108 21.59 -16.69 -5.61
C ALA A 108 20.52 -17.76 -5.33
N SER A 109 20.99 -18.97 -4.99
CA SER A 109 20.15 -19.98 -4.33
C SER A 109 19.86 -19.57 -2.88
N LEU A 110 18.59 -19.58 -2.49
CA LEU A 110 18.12 -19.24 -1.14
C LEU A 110 17.89 -20.48 -0.25
N GLY A 111 18.18 -21.68 -0.73
CA GLY A 111 17.85 -22.93 -0.04
C GLY A 111 16.34 -23.25 -0.03
N PRO A 112 15.87 -24.14 0.85
CA PRO A 112 14.46 -24.48 0.98
C PRO A 112 13.63 -23.32 1.56
N LEU A 113 12.43 -23.08 1.02
CA LEU A 113 11.55 -21.99 1.42
C LEU A 113 10.14 -22.49 1.70
N ARG A 114 9.46 -21.94 2.74
CA ARG A 114 8.14 -22.42 3.20
C ARG A 114 7.05 -22.30 2.14
N SER A 115 7.14 -21.31 1.26
CA SER A 115 6.23 -21.11 0.12
C SER A 115 6.26 -22.27 -0.89
N ASP A 116 7.35 -23.04 -0.92
CA ASP A 116 7.65 -23.97 -2.00
C ASP A 116 7.37 -25.43 -1.54
N ASP A 117 7.41 -25.70 -0.23
CA ASP A 117 6.78 -26.87 0.41
C ASP A 117 6.07 -26.49 1.73
N PRO A 118 4.80 -26.04 1.68
CA PRO A 118 4.03 -25.70 2.88
C PRO A 118 3.55 -26.91 3.69
N ALA A 119 3.85 -28.15 3.28
CA ALA A 119 3.47 -29.37 3.98
C ALA A 119 4.64 -30.02 4.74
N GLY A 120 5.88 -29.90 4.23
CA GLY A 120 7.10 -30.41 4.86
C GLY A 120 7.87 -29.39 5.71
N ALA A 121 7.65 -28.08 5.52
CA ALA A 121 8.40 -27.02 6.20
C ALA A 121 7.99 -26.80 7.67
N ALA A 122 8.30 -27.75 8.55
CA ALA A 122 8.16 -27.63 10.01
C ALA A 122 9.25 -26.75 10.68
N GLY A 123 9.97 -25.94 9.90
CA GLY A 123 11.07 -25.09 10.35
C GLY A 123 10.97 -23.67 9.79
N ASP A 124 11.92 -22.84 10.21
CA ASP A 124 12.12 -21.48 9.70
C ASP A 124 12.84 -21.49 8.35
N ASP A 125 12.42 -20.62 7.42
CA ASP A 125 13.20 -20.29 6.23
C ASP A 125 13.99 -18.97 6.42
N PHE A 126 14.78 -18.58 5.42
CA PHE A 126 15.60 -17.35 5.53
C PHE A 126 14.79 -16.08 5.75
N PHE A 127 13.52 -16.00 5.35
CA PHE A 127 12.67 -14.84 5.60
C PHE A 127 12.19 -14.79 7.05
N ASP A 128 11.98 -15.92 7.74
CA ASP A 128 11.72 -15.93 9.19
C ASP A 128 12.95 -15.47 9.99
N LEU A 129 14.15 -15.85 9.54
CA LEU A 129 15.41 -15.39 10.14
C LEU A 129 15.58 -13.87 9.97
N LEU A 130 15.26 -13.32 8.80
CA LEU A 130 15.28 -11.87 8.56
C LEU A 130 14.20 -11.14 9.38
N ALA A 131 12.97 -11.69 9.46
CA ALA A 131 11.87 -11.12 10.23
C ALA A 131 12.17 -11.00 11.73
N ARG A 132 13.05 -11.86 12.27
CA ARG A 132 13.53 -11.79 13.67
C ARG A 132 14.74 -10.89 13.88
N LEU A 133 15.53 -10.63 12.84
CA LEU A 133 16.68 -9.74 12.89
C LEU A 133 16.28 -8.26 12.71
N ALA A 134 15.25 -8.02 11.91
CA ALA A 134 14.71 -6.69 11.62
C ALA A 134 13.90 -6.09 12.78
N GLU A 135 13.63 -4.79 12.72
CA GLU A 135 12.66 -4.11 13.59
C GLU A 135 11.27 -4.79 13.53
N PRO A 136 10.60 -5.09 14.68
CA PRO A 136 9.35 -5.85 14.69
C PRO A 136 8.22 -5.21 13.87
N GLU A 137 7.73 -5.96 12.87
CA GLU A 137 6.71 -5.55 11.92
C GLU A 137 5.81 -6.74 11.53
N ASP A 138 4.59 -6.46 11.06
CA ASP A 138 3.67 -7.49 10.55
C ASP A 138 4.03 -7.81 9.09
N TRP A 139 4.70 -8.95 8.89
CA TRP A 139 5.13 -9.44 7.58
C TRP A 139 4.13 -10.41 6.93
N GLY A 140 3.01 -10.74 7.60
CA GLY A 140 1.99 -11.68 7.14
C GLY A 140 0.67 -11.02 6.71
N GLY A 141 0.30 -9.90 7.31
CA GLY A 141 -0.94 -9.18 7.00
C GLY A 141 -2.18 -10.07 7.16
N ARG A 142 -2.91 -10.34 6.07
CA ARG A 142 -4.04 -11.30 6.04
C ARG A 142 -3.71 -12.65 5.38
N GLY A 143 -2.46 -12.87 4.98
CA GLY A 143 -2.00 -14.10 4.34
C GLY A 143 -1.67 -15.20 5.35
N GLY A 144 -1.79 -16.46 4.93
CA GLY A 144 -1.40 -17.63 5.74
C GLY A 144 0.12 -17.87 5.79
N ASP A 145 0.90 -17.23 4.92
CA ASP A 145 2.36 -17.15 5.03
C ASP A 145 2.71 -15.90 5.85
N GLY A 146 3.24 -16.09 7.06
CA GLY A 146 3.65 -15.01 7.96
C GLY A 146 4.82 -14.13 7.46
N THR A 147 5.37 -14.43 6.27
CA THR A 147 6.52 -13.72 5.69
C THR A 147 6.25 -13.11 4.30
N TRP A 148 5.05 -13.23 3.72
CA TRP A 148 4.87 -12.91 2.29
C TRP A 148 5.16 -11.43 1.95
N VAL A 149 4.86 -10.49 2.86
CA VAL A 149 5.17 -9.05 2.65
C VAL A 149 6.69 -8.84 2.62
N LEU A 150 7.42 -9.51 3.52
CA LEU A 150 8.88 -9.45 3.59
C LEU A 150 9.53 -10.10 2.36
N ARG A 151 8.96 -11.22 1.91
CA ARG A 151 9.37 -11.98 0.72
C ARG A 151 9.25 -11.13 -0.54
N GLU A 152 8.11 -10.46 -0.73
CA GLU A 152 7.89 -9.52 -1.84
C GLU A 152 8.80 -8.28 -1.72
N TYR A 153 8.93 -7.71 -0.52
CA TYR A 153 9.76 -6.53 -0.26
C TYR A 153 11.23 -6.76 -0.64
N VAL A 154 11.84 -7.86 -0.15
CA VAL A 154 13.24 -8.20 -0.41
C VAL A 154 13.46 -8.54 -1.88
N GLU A 155 12.55 -9.29 -2.51
CA GLU A 155 12.67 -9.63 -3.93
C GLU A 155 12.57 -8.39 -4.83
N CYS A 156 11.66 -7.45 -4.51
CA CYS A 156 11.53 -6.20 -5.24
C CYS A 156 12.70 -5.23 -4.98
N ALA A 157 13.21 -5.16 -3.74
CA ALA A 157 14.38 -4.36 -3.39
C ALA A 157 15.63 -4.88 -4.12
N PHE A 158 15.80 -6.20 -4.19
CA PHE A 158 16.91 -6.81 -4.93
C PHE A 158 16.85 -6.55 -6.43
N GLU A 159 15.66 -6.64 -7.05
CA GLU A 159 15.47 -6.28 -8.46
C GLU A 159 15.88 -4.81 -8.70
N ARG A 160 15.48 -3.89 -7.83
CA ARG A 160 15.88 -2.47 -7.93
C ARG A 160 17.38 -2.25 -7.73
N LEU A 161 18.01 -2.93 -6.76
CA LEU A 161 19.46 -2.87 -6.54
C LEU A 161 20.25 -3.45 -7.71
N TYR A 162 19.72 -4.47 -8.40
CA TYR A 162 20.30 -5.04 -9.61
C TYR A 162 20.28 -4.02 -10.76
N GLN A 163 19.15 -3.35 -11.00
CA GLN A 163 19.04 -2.24 -11.95
C GLN A 163 20.03 -1.10 -11.62
N GLN A 164 20.10 -0.72 -10.35
CA GLN A 164 20.95 0.36 -9.84
C GLN A 164 22.43 -0.02 -9.66
N ARG A 165 22.81 -1.26 -9.97
CA ARG A 165 24.18 -1.80 -9.81
C ARG A 165 24.73 -1.65 -8.38
N GLN A 166 23.84 -1.75 -7.39
CA GLN A 166 24.14 -1.69 -5.94
C GLN A 166 24.31 -3.08 -5.29
N ILE A 167 24.47 -4.13 -6.09
CA ILE A 167 24.92 -5.44 -5.60
C ILE A 167 26.43 -5.50 -5.81
N VAL A 168 27.18 -5.66 -4.71
CA VAL A 168 28.64 -5.57 -4.70
C VAL A 168 29.24 -6.97 -4.60
N THR A 169 30.44 -7.15 -5.16
CA THR A 169 31.23 -8.39 -5.07
C THR A 169 32.58 -8.07 -4.44
N ALA A 170 32.98 -8.85 -3.43
CA ALA A 170 34.23 -8.66 -2.71
C ALA A 170 35.45 -8.90 -3.62
N ALA A 171 36.60 -8.35 -3.24
CA ALA A 171 37.86 -8.58 -3.93
C ALA A 171 38.16 -10.08 -4.07
N GLY A 172 38.61 -10.49 -5.26
CA GLY A 172 38.84 -11.90 -5.59
C GLY A 172 37.57 -12.74 -5.82
N GLY A 173 36.38 -12.13 -5.84
CA GLY A 173 35.12 -12.85 -6.11
C GLY A 173 34.67 -13.76 -4.97
N THR A 174 35.17 -13.55 -3.75
CA THR A 174 34.97 -14.49 -2.63
C THR A 174 33.58 -14.46 -2.02
N HIS A 175 32.87 -13.33 -2.11
CA HIS A 175 31.54 -13.08 -1.54
C HIS A 175 30.82 -12.02 -2.37
N SER A 176 29.49 -11.96 -2.30
CA SER A 176 28.67 -10.86 -2.84
C SER A 176 27.71 -10.35 -1.76
N VAL A 177 27.32 -9.08 -1.81
CA VAL A 177 26.50 -8.46 -0.77
C VAL A 177 25.51 -7.44 -1.36
N PHE A 178 24.33 -7.32 -0.73
CA PHE A 178 23.37 -6.25 -0.99
C PHE A 178 22.79 -5.72 0.32
N ASN A 179 22.42 -4.43 0.33
CA ASN A 179 21.73 -3.80 1.45
C ASN A 179 20.23 -4.09 1.34
N THR A 180 19.60 -4.63 2.40
CA THR A 180 18.18 -4.99 2.33
C THR A 180 17.23 -3.79 2.39
N GLY A 181 17.69 -2.63 2.85
CA GLY A 181 16.83 -1.50 3.21
C GLY A 181 16.08 -1.67 4.54
N LEU A 182 16.30 -2.78 5.24
CA LEU A 182 15.81 -3.02 6.60
C LEU A 182 16.88 -2.72 7.64
N VAL A 183 16.43 -2.46 8.87
CA VAL A 183 17.29 -2.20 10.02
C VAL A 183 16.93 -3.10 11.19
N THR A 184 17.89 -3.33 12.09
CA THR A 184 17.69 -3.99 13.38
C THR A 184 16.85 -3.12 14.33
N PRO A 185 16.36 -3.64 15.47
CA PRO A 185 15.77 -2.82 16.53
C PRO A 185 16.70 -1.72 17.07
N GLN A 186 18.02 -1.84 16.85
CA GLN A 186 19.05 -0.88 17.20
C GLN A 186 19.31 0.17 16.10
N GLN A 187 18.58 0.08 14.97
CA GLN A 187 18.71 0.90 13.77
C GLN A 187 20.01 0.70 12.97
N GLU A 188 20.67 -0.47 13.14
CA GLU A 188 21.79 -0.88 12.27
C GLU A 188 21.24 -1.48 10.96
N ALA A 189 21.84 -1.14 9.81
CA ALA A 189 21.41 -1.64 8.51
C ALA A 189 21.67 -3.14 8.33
N ILE A 190 20.71 -3.87 7.74
CA ILE A 190 20.80 -5.32 7.50
C ILE A 190 21.18 -5.59 6.04
N TYR A 191 22.16 -6.46 5.85
CA TYR A 191 22.67 -6.89 4.55
C TYR A 191 22.42 -8.38 4.30
N GLY A 192 22.14 -8.75 3.05
CA GLY A 192 22.20 -10.14 2.60
C GLY A 192 23.60 -10.46 2.09
N LEU A 193 24.28 -11.42 2.71
CA LEU A 193 25.61 -11.87 2.32
C LEU A 193 25.52 -13.20 1.57
N PHE A 194 26.21 -13.27 0.43
CA PHE A 194 26.29 -14.45 -0.43
C PHE A 194 27.71 -15.01 -0.51
N VAL A 195 27.81 -16.33 -0.62
CA VAL A 195 29.03 -17.09 -0.95
C VAL A 195 28.91 -17.72 -2.35
N PRO A 196 30.02 -18.01 -3.05
CA PRO A 196 29.98 -18.71 -4.33
C PRO A 196 29.27 -20.05 -4.21
N SER A 197 28.40 -20.34 -5.16
CA SER A 197 27.68 -21.62 -5.23
C SER A 197 28.65 -22.78 -5.48
N ARG A 198 28.26 -23.98 -5.02
CA ARG A 198 28.93 -25.24 -5.35
C ARG A 198 28.25 -25.99 -6.50
N ASP A 199 27.08 -25.51 -6.92
CA ASP A 199 26.34 -26.02 -8.07
C ASP A 199 26.83 -25.28 -9.33
N PRO A 200 27.45 -25.96 -10.30
CA PRO A 200 27.95 -25.34 -11.53
C PRO A 200 26.86 -25.03 -12.56
N ASP A 201 25.69 -25.66 -12.44
CA ASP A 201 24.56 -25.51 -13.37
C ASP A 201 23.44 -24.60 -12.80
N GLY A 202 23.51 -24.29 -11.50
CA GLY A 202 22.59 -23.42 -10.77
C GLY A 202 22.95 -21.93 -10.76
N ALA A 203 22.36 -21.20 -9.81
CA ALA A 203 22.70 -19.80 -9.57
C ALA A 203 24.17 -19.67 -9.09
N PRO A 204 24.93 -18.63 -9.52
CA PRO A 204 26.37 -18.51 -9.22
C PRO A 204 26.68 -18.25 -7.75
N TRP A 205 25.70 -17.79 -6.97
CA TRP A 205 25.83 -17.53 -5.54
C TRP A 205 24.86 -18.40 -4.72
N GLN A 206 25.11 -18.48 -3.41
CA GLN A 206 24.20 -19.01 -2.40
C GLN A 206 24.08 -18.00 -1.26
N LEU A 207 22.87 -17.77 -0.74
CA LEU A 207 22.68 -16.95 0.46
C LEU A 207 23.35 -17.63 1.67
N GLN A 208 24.30 -16.93 2.28
CA GLN A 208 24.95 -17.34 3.52
C GLN A 208 24.07 -16.96 4.72
N GLY A 209 23.50 -15.75 4.70
CA GLY A 209 22.61 -15.26 5.76
C GLY A 209 22.40 -13.76 5.73
N TRP A 210 21.74 -13.26 6.77
CA TRP A 210 21.45 -11.85 7.01
C TRP A 210 22.33 -11.34 8.15
N TYR A 211 22.97 -10.20 7.95
CA TYR A 211 23.99 -9.67 8.85
C TYR A 211 23.77 -8.18 9.10
N PRO A 212 23.79 -7.70 10.36
CA PRO A 212 23.90 -6.27 10.66
C PRO A 212 25.22 -5.70 10.12
N GLU A 213 25.23 -4.41 9.79
CA GLU A 213 26.41 -3.73 9.23
C GLU A 213 27.66 -3.80 10.12
N SER A 214 27.45 -3.96 11.43
CA SER A 214 28.49 -4.08 12.45
C SER A 214 29.24 -5.43 12.44
N GLU A 215 28.72 -6.46 11.75
CA GLU A 215 29.28 -7.80 11.83
C GLU A 215 30.63 -7.92 11.10
N ARG A 216 31.59 -8.61 11.74
CA ARG A 216 32.93 -8.88 11.19
C ARG A 216 32.88 -9.56 9.84
N GLU A 217 31.90 -10.45 9.64
CA GLU A 217 31.62 -11.11 8.38
C GLU A 217 31.57 -10.13 7.21
N LEU A 218 30.96 -8.94 7.40
CA LEU A 218 30.93 -7.88 6.40
C LEU A 218 32.22 -7.05 6.42
N GLN A 219 32.62 -6.56 7.60
CA GLN A 219 33.72 -5.60 7.77
C GLN A 219 35.09 -6.14 7.30
N ASP A 220 35.36 -7.44 7.50
CA ASP A 220 36.60 -8.09 7.07
C ASP A 220 36.65 -8.33 5.54
N ARG A 221 35.53 -8.13 4.82
CA ARG A 221 35.39 -8.48 3.38
C ARG A 221 35.13 -7.30 2.46
N PHE A 222 34.51 -6.23 2.96
CA PHE A 222 34.06 -5.08 2.17
C PHE A 222 34.56 -3.77 2.77
N SER A 223 35.40 -3.04 2.05
CA SER A 223 35.91 -1.72 2.46
C SER A 223 34.88 -0.58 2.38
N GLU A 224 33.82 -0.79 1.60
CA GLU A 224 32.61 0.04 1.54
C GLU A 224 31.43 -0.90 1.29
N LEU A 225 30.32 -0.71 2.01
CA LEU A 225 29.10 -1.50 1.86
C LEU A 225 28.11 -0.80 0.89
N PRO A 226 27.31 -1.55 0.12
CA PRO A 226 26.36 -0.98 -0.83
C PRO A 226 25.26 -0.17 -0.13
N ARG A 227 24.68 0.78 -0.87
CA ARG A 227 23.55 1.58 -0.39
C ARG A 227 22.24 0.81 -0.58
N ALA A 228 21.23 1.16 0.21
CA ALA A 228 19.86 0.73 -0.03
C ALA A 228 19.30 1.30 -1.34
N ALA A 229 18.25 0.67 -1.87
CA ALA A 229 17.62 1.08 -3.12
C ALA A 229 16.99 2.48 -3.03
N THR A 230 17.03 3.24 -4.14
CA THR A 230 16.27 4.48 -4.29
C THR A 230 15.10 4.31 -5.27
N TYR A 231 13.98 4.98 -4.96
CA TYR A 231 12.72 4.84 -5.72
C TYR A 231 12.24 6.15 -6.36
N ALA A 232 12.66 7.30 -5.85
CA ALA A 232 12.40 8.64 -6.40
C ALA A 232 13.71 9.46 -6.37
N ASP A 233 13.83 10.43 -7.28
CA ASP A 233 14.97 11.35 -7.34
C ASP A 233 14.60 12.73 -6.74
N ASP A 234 13.33 13.16 -6.85
CA ASP A 234 12.76 14.31 -6.14
C ASP A 234 11.83 13.85 -5.00
N PRO A 235 12.08 14.23 -3.73
CA PRO A 235 11.16 13.97 -2.62
C PRO A 235 9.72 14.47 -2.84
N ALA A 236 9.47 15.42 -3.75
CA ALA A 236 8.14 15.85 -4.14
C ALA A 236 7.35 14.81 -4.98
N GLU A 237 7.97 13.73 -5.44
CA GLU A 237 7.29 12.55 -6.00
C GLU A 237 6.55 11.76 -4.91
N LEU A 238 7.04 11.82 -3.67
CA LEU A 238 6.56 11.02 -2.53
C LEU A 238 5.30 11.59 -1.84
N VAL A 239 4.82 12.76 -2.28
CA VAL A 239 3.77 13.53 -1.60
C VAL A 239 2.65 13.92 -2.57
N TYR A 240 1.40 13.89 -2.10
CA TYR A 240 0.26 14.33 -2.90
C TYR A 240 0.23 15.87 -3.03
N ASP A 241 0.45 16.37 -4.24
CA ASP A 241 0.37 17.79 -4.55
C ASP A 241 -1.09 18.23 -4.71
N TRP A 242 -1.67 18.78 -3.64
CA TRP A 242 -3.05 19.27 -3.57
C TRP A 242 -3.40 20.42 -4.54
N ARG A 243 -2.44 20.90 -5.33
CA ARG A 243 -2.64 21.85 -6.44
C ARG A 243 -3.04 21.17 -7.75
N ARG A 244 -2.92 19.83 -7.84
CA ARG A 244 -3.43 19.01 -8.95
C ARG A 244 -4.78 18.43 -8.59
N ASP A 245 -5.69 18.42 -9.56
CA ASP A 245 -7.02 17.82 -9.40
C ASP A 245 -6.97 16.30 -9.59
N LEU A 246 -7.84 15.57 -8.88
CA LEU A 246 -7.94 14.11 -8.94
C LEU A 246 -8.99 13.68 -9.97
N VAL A 247 -8.53 13.24 -11.14
CA VAL A 247 -9.38 12.76 -12.23
C VAL A 247 -9.52 11.24 -12.15
N VAL A 248 -10.73 10.77 -11.89
CA VAL A 248 -11.06 9.34 -11.86
C VAL A 248 -12.29 9.10 -12.73
N THR A 249 -12.26 8.05 -13.53
CA THR A 249 -13.41 7.56 -14.30
C THR A 249 -13.84 6.20 -13.74
N PRO A 250 -14.77 6.14 -12.77
CA PRO A 250 -15.15 4.88 -12.12
C PRO A 250 -15.59 3.80 -13.11
N ARG A 251 -16.25 4.17 -14.22
CA ARG A 251 -16.57 3.26 -15.31
C ARG A 251 -15.34 2.50 -15.82
N HIS A 252 -14.26 3.19 -16.19
CA HIS A 252 -13.06 2.55 -16.74
C HIS A 252 -12.33 1.70 -15.70
N LEU A 253 -12.34 2.11 -14.41
CA LEU A 253 -11.83 1.27 -13.33
C LEU A 253 -12.60 -0.05 -13.23
N LEU A 254 -13.94 0.01 -13.29
CA LEU A 254 -14.84 -1.14 -13.13
C LEU A 254 -14.97 -2.03 -14.38
N GLU A 255 -14.48 -1.58 -15.53
CA GLU A 255 -14.33 -2.41 -16.74
C GLU A 255 -13.20 -3.45 -16.57
N SER A 256 -12.31 -3.31 -15.57
CA SER A 256 -11.36 -4.34 -15.16
C SER A 256 -11.95 -5.30 -14.11
N PRO A 257 -11.96 -6.63 -14.37
CA PRO A 257 -12.39 -7.63 -13.39
C PRO A 257 -11.55 -7.65 -12.12
N GLU A 258 -10.26 -7.29 -12.20
CA GLU A 258 -9.33 -7.27 -11.06
C GLU A 258 -9.70 -6.13 -10.09
N ASN A 259 -9.93 -4.92 -10.63
CA ASN A 259 -10.41 -3.76 -9.86
C ASN A 259 -11.80 -4.02 -9.25
N LEU A 260 -12.67 -4.75 -9.94
CA LEU A 260 -13.99 -5.11 -9.43
C LEU A 260 -13.90 -6.15 -8.29
N ALA A 261 -12.98 -7.12 -8.40
CA ALA A 261 -12.82 -8.20 -7.42
C ALA A 261 -12.30 -7.73 -6.05
N VAL A 262 -11.50 -6.65 -6.00
CA VAL A 262 -11.01 -6.09 -4.72
C VAL A 262 -12.07 -5.28 -3.94
N LEU A 263 -13.26 -5.06 -4.52
CA LEU A 263 -14.33 -4.34 -3.83
C LEU A 263 -15.04 -5.20 -2.77
N PRO A 264 -15.52 -4.60 -1.67
CA PRO A 264 -16.38 -5.31 -0.71
C PRO A 264 -17.72 -5.70 -1.35
N ALA A 265 -18.28 -6.84 -0.95
CA ALA A 265 -19.63 -7.22 -1.32
C ALA A 265 -20.65 -6.22 -0.71
N PRO A 266 -21.73 -5.84 -1.43
CA PRO A 266 -22.16 -6.36 -2.74
C PRO A 266 -21.58 -5.60 -3.96
N LEU A 267 -20.68 -4.63 -3.77
CA LEU A 267 -20.21 -3.74 -4.85
C LEU A 267 -19.46 -4.50 -5.94
N ASN A 268 -18.64 -5.49 -5.57
CA ASN A 268 -17.97 -6.41 -6.51
C ASN A 268 -18.93 -7.20 -7.42
N SER A 269 -20.22 -7.27 -7.08
CA SER A 269 -21.25 -7.99 -7.81
C SER A 269 -22.20 -7.07 -8.58
N ASN A 270 -22.06 -5.75 -8.45
CA ASN A 270 -22.92 -4.75 -9.08
C ASN A 270 -22.11 -3.51 -9.52
N PRO A 271 -21.49 -3.53 -10.73
CA PRO A 271 -20.67 -2.43 -11.23
C PRO A 271 -21.41 -1.08 -11.30
N TYR A 272 -22.72 -1.05 -11.55
CA TYR A 272 -23.49 0.20 -11.58
C TYR A 272 -23.54 0.85 -10.18
N GLN A 273 -23.85 0.06 -9.14
CA GLN A 273 -23.83 0.52 -7.76
C GLN A 273 -22.40 0.87 -7.29
N ALA A 274 -21.40 0.08 -7.68
CA ALA A 274 -20.00 0.37 -7.40
C ALA A 274 -19.56 1.73 -7.98
N GLY A 275 -20.00 2.06 -9.20
CA GLY A 275 -19.69 3.35 -9.85
C GLY A 275 -20.19 4.54 -9.03
N LEU A 276 -21.48 4.52 -8.66
CA LEU A 276 -22.10 5.57 -7.84
C LEU A 276 -21.44 5.72 -6.45
N VAL A 277 -21.03 4.61 -5.84
CA VAL A 277 -20.30 4.64 -4.56
C VAL A 277 -18.87 5.18 -4.75
N LEU A 278 -18.18 4.79 -5.82
CA LEU A 278 -16.83 5.28 -6.13
C LEU A 278 -16.79 6.78 -6.41
N GLU A 279 -17.77 7.35 -7.13
CA GLU A 279 -17.87 8.81 -7.33
C GLU A 279 -17.90 9.56 -5.99
N GLY A 280 -18.75 9.12 -5.07
CA GLY A 280 -18.85 9.68 -3.73
C GLY A 280 -17.61 9.44 -2.87
N ALA A 281 -16.97 8.27 -2.99
CA ALA A 281 -15.78 7.91 -2.24
C ALA A 281 -14.53 8.67 -2.70
N VAL A 282 -14.31 8.80 -4.02
CA VAL A 282 -13.21 9.58 -4.60
C VAL A 282 -13.29 11.03 -4.14
N ARG A 283 -14.45 11.68 -4.25
CA ARG A 283 -14.65 13.06 -3.77
C ARG A 283 -14.37 13.22 -2.26
N ARG A 284 -14.71 12.22 -1.43
CA ARG A 284 -14.37 12.23 0.01
C ARG A 284 -12.88 12.01 0.26
N ALA A 285 -12.25 11.12 -0.50
CA ALA A 285 -10.83 10.83 -0.39
C ALA A 285 -9.96 12.00 -0.87
N GLU A 286 -10.38 12.70 -1.92
CA GLU A 286 -9.75 13.95 -2.38
C GLU A 286 -9.77 15.01 -1.28
N ALA A 287 -10.93 15.26 -0.66
CA ALA A 287 -11.05 16.18 0.48
C ALA A 287 -10.22 15.74 1.70
N ARG A 288 -9.96 14.44 1.86
CA ARG A 288 -9.07 13.90 2.91
C ARG A 288 -7.60 14.20 2.60
N VAL A 289 -7.12 13.93 1.38
CA VAL A 289 -5.70 14.16 1.01
C VAL A 289 -5.35 15.64 0.80
N ARG A 290 -6.33 16.48 0.42
CA ARG A 290 -6.17 17.95 0.43
C ARG A 290 -6.09 18.54 1.87
N ARG A 291 -6.55 17.81 2.90
CA ARG A 291 -6.51 18.23 4.31
C ARG A 291 -5.31 17.66 5.07
N ASP A 292 -4.88 16.46 4.71
CA ASP A 292 -3.78 15.73 5.34
C ASP A 292 -2.85 15.17 4.27
N TYR A 293 -1.66 15.77 4.15
CA TYR A 293 -0.65 15.39 3.15
C TYR A 293 -0.10 13.96 3.35
N ARG A 294 -0.32 13.34 4.53
CA ARG A 294 0.07 11.96 4.83
C ARG A 294 -1.04 10.95 4.54
N ALA A 295 -2.25 11.42 4.21
CA ALA A 295 -3.38 10.53 3.94
C ALA A 295 -3.29 9.84 2.57
N ALA A 296 -2.49 10.38 1.64
CA ALA A 296 -2.02 9.66 0.47
C ALA A 296 -0.66 9.03 0.81
N VAL A 297 -0.48 7.75 0.48
CA VAL A 297 0.75 7.00 0.79
C VAL A 297 1.51 6.68 -0.49
N PRO A 298 2.80 7.04 -0.62
CA PRO A 298 3.57 6.70 -1.82
C PRO A 298 3.88 5.19 -1.86
N CYS A 299 3.92 4.63 -3.06
CA CYS A 299 4.17 3.21 -3.30
C CYS A 299 4.97 2.99 -4.58
N TRP A 300 5.71 1.88 -4.65
CA TRP A 300 6.41 1.48 -5.87
C TRP A 300 5.46 0.75 -6.83
N ASP A 301 5.56 1.04 -8.13
CA ASP A 301 5.02 0.18 -9.17
C ASP A 301 6.15 -0.53 -9.94
N PRO A 302 6.46 -1.80 -9.64
CA PRO A 302 7.58 -2.50 -10.28
C PRO A 302 7.33 -2.86 -11.76
N ALA A 303 6.13 -2.64 -12.30
CA ALA A 303 5.85 -2.83 -13.72
C ALA A 303 6.03 -1.54 -14.56
N ALA A 304 6.02 -0.38 -13.92
CA ALA A 304 6.22 0.93 -14.54
C ALA A 304 7.54 1.61 -14.12
N GLU A 305 8.22 1.08 -13.10
CA GLU A 305 9.43 1.64 -12.49
C GLU A 305 9.28 3.10 -12.00
N GLU A 306 8.08 3.44 -11.51
CA GLU A 306 7.73 4.77 -11.02
C GLU A 306 7.13 4.71 -9.61
N VAL A 307 7.22 5.83 -8.88
CA VAL A 307 6.41 6.05 -7.67
C VAL A 307 4.99 6.43 -8.07
N ARG A 308 4.02 5.74 -7.47
CA ARG A 308 2.59 6.06 -7.52
C ARG A 308 2.10 6.44 -6.12
N LEU A 309 0.94 7.08 -6.04
CA LEU A 309 0.32 7.40 -4.75
C LEU A 309 -0.93 6.54 -4.53
N LEU A 310 -1.14 6.12 -3.29
CA LEU A 310 -2.31 5.37 -2.83
C LEU A 310 -3.26 6.30 -2.10
N VAL A 311 -4.45 6.49 -2.66
CA VAL A 311 -5.53 7.31 -2.10
C VAL A 311 -6.57 6.39 -1.42
N PRO A 312 -6.80 6.50 -0.10
CA PRO A 312 -7.66 5.57 0.64
C PRO A 312 -9.14 5.81 0.35
N LEU A 313 -9.84 4.80 -0.18
CA LEU A 313 -11.28 4.88 -0.46
C LEU A 313 -12.13 4.25 0.64
N SER A 314 -13.08 5.05 1.12
CA SER A 314 -14.12 4.66 2.08
C SER A 314 -15.46 4.48 1.34
N LEU A 315 -15.79 3.22 1.08
CA LEU A 315 -16.92 2.76 0.29
C LEU A 315 -18.10 2.32 1.17
N THR A 316 -17.82 1.62 2.28
CA THR A 316 -18.86 1.03 3.17
C THR A 316 -19.25 1.97 4.30
N THR A 317 -18.29 2.45 5.10
CA THR A 317 -18.50 3.47 6.15
C THR A 317 -17.47 4.59 6.02
N PRO A 318 -17.74 5.83 6.52
CA PRO A 318 -16.78 6.94 6.45
C PRO A 318 -15.46 6.73 7.21
N GLU A 319 -15.46 5.84 8.20
CA GLU A 319 -14.33 5.56 9.09
C GLU A 319 -13.47 4.39 8.57
N THR A 320 -14.08 3.48 7.84
CA THR A 320 -13.44 2.30 7.25
C THR A 320 -12.77 2.69 5.93
N VAL A 321 -11.57 2.19 5.67
CA VAL A 321 -10.99 2.16 4.32
C VAL A 321 -11.21 0.75 3.79
N ASP A 322 -11.77 0.62 2.59
CA ASP A 322 -12.10 -0.68 1.98
C ASP A 322 -11.06 -1.09 0.92
N THR A 323 -10.55 -0.11 0.16
CA THR A 323 -9.60 -0.31 -0.94
C THR A 323 -8.71 0.94 -1.11
N ALA A 324 -7.55 0.78 -1.74
CA ALA A 324 -6.68 1.89 -2.12
C ALA A 324 -6.78 2.16 -3.63
N LEU A 325 -7.05 3.41 -4.01
CA LEU A 325 -6.95 3.88 -5.39
C LEU A 325 -5.49 4.21 -5.71
N VAL A 326 -4.94 3.57 -6.73
CA VAL A 326 -3.64 3.92 -7.31
C VAL A 326 -3.82 5.14 -8.21
N VAL A 327 -3.07 6.20 -7.96
CA VAL A 327 -3.04 7.40 -8.81
C VAL A 327 -1.63 7.69 -9.33
N THR A 328 -1.54 8.04 -10.61
CA THR A 328 -0.30 8.48 -11.29
C THR A 328 -0.39 9.98 -11.58
N ARG A 329 0.75 10.69 -11.49
CA ARG A 329 0.88 12.13 -11.76
C ARG A 329 1.08 12.36 -13.26
N GLU A 330 0.14 13.05 -13.91
CA GLU A 330 0.20 13.33 -15.35
C GLU A 330 0.60 14.79 -15.58
N GLU A 331 1.91 15.02 -15.70
CA GLU A 331 2.49 16.38 -15.81
C GLU A 331 1.95 17.19 -16.99
N GLY A 332 1.70 16.55 -18.14
CA GLY A 332 1.17 17.21 -19.33
C GLY A 332 -0.27 17.74 -19.18
N GLN A 333 -1.03 17.24 -18.20
CA GLN A 333 -2.39 17.72 -17.88
C GLN A 333 -2.47 18.38 -16.50
N ASN A 334 -1.40 18.34 -15.69
CA ASN A 334 -1.35 18.81 -14.29
C ASN A 334 -2.45 18.20 -13.39
N VAL A 335 -2.72 16.90 -13.55
CA VAL A 335 -3.70 16.13 -12.75
C VAL A 335 -3.08 14.88 -12.14
N TYR A 336 -3.75 14.30 -11.15
CA TYR A 336 -3.57 12.90 -10.79
C TYR A 336 -4.67 12.08 -11.47
N ARG A 337 -4.30 11.01 -12.20
CA ARG A 337 -5.28 10.08 -12.78
C ARG A 337 -5.37 8.79 -11.97
N GLY A 338 -6.58 8.39 -11.61
CA GLY A 338 -6.85 7.08 -11.01
C GLY A 338 -6.70 5.95 -12.03
N GLN A 339 -5.79 5.00 -11.76
CA GLN A 339 -5.40 3.92 -12.68
C GLN A 339 -5.97 2.55 -12.29
N ALA A 340 -5.92 2.20 -11.00
CA ALA A 340 -6.30 0.87 -10.50
C ALA A 340 -6.82 0.93 -9.06
N LEU A 341 -7.50 -0.13 -8.63
CA LEU A 341 -7.89 -0.37 -7.23
C LEU A 341 -7.12 -1.56 -6.68
N LEU A 342 -6.64 -1.45 -5.44
CA LEU A 342 -5.89 -2.51 -4.76
C LEU A 342 -6.58 -2.93 -3.46
N ALA A 343 -6.51 -4.23 -3.17
CA ALA A 343 -6.73 -4.73 -1.82
C ALA A 343 -5.66 -4.15 -0.87
N LEU A 344 -6.05 -3.93 0.39
CA LEU A 344 -5.23 -3.15 1.35
C LEU A 344 -3.92 -3.82 1.74
N ASP A 345 -3.85 -5.15 1.65
CA ASP A 345 -2.65 -5.96 1.84
C ASP A 345 -1.63 -5.74 0.70
N THR A 346 -2.09 -5.78 -0.54
CA THR A 346 -1.31 -5.48 -1.75
C THR A 346 -0.85 -4.02 -1.77
N ALA A 347 -1.74 -3.11 -1.36
CA ALA A 347 -1.42 -1.70 -1.19
C ALA A 347 -0.35 -1.48 -0.12
N TYR A 348 -0.45 -2.19 1.02
CA TYR A 348 0.54 -2.14 2.09
C TYR A 348 1.92 -2.62 1.62
N ALA A 349 1.99 -3.78 0.94
CA ALA A 349 3.26 -4.30 0.42
C ALA A 349 3.95 -3.31 -0.56
N ARG A 350 3.21 -2.73 -1.50
CA ARG A 350 3.74 -1.72 -2.44
C ARG A 350 4.17 -0.42 -1.76
N ALA A 351 3.47 0.01 -0.70
CA ALA A 351 3.87 1.17 0.11
C ALA A 351 5.14 0.88 0.93
N ARG A 352 5.19 -0.33 1.52
CA ARG A 352 6.29 -0.77 2.39
C ARG A 352 7.63 -0.84 1.68
N GLN A 353 7.62 -0.97 0.35
CA GLN A 353 8.80 -0.85 -0.51
C GLN A 353 9.57 0.46 -0.31
N LEU A 354 8.86 1.57 -0.07
CA LEU A 354 9.43 2.90 0.13
C LEU A 354 9.64 3.20 1.62
N ALA A 355 8.59 3.00 2.43
CA ALA A 355 8.60 3.32 3.85
C ALA A 355 7.54 2.53 4.62
N ARG A 356 7.81 2.23 5.89
CA ARG A 356 6.84 1.65 6.82
C ARG A 356 5.69 2.63 7.10
N PRO A 357 4.42 2.33 6.76
CA PRO A 357 3.30 3.23 7.02
C PRO A 357 2.96 3.29 8.52
N HIS A 358 3.54 4.25 9.24
CA HIS A 358 3.35 4.42 10.69
C HIS A 358 3.36 5.89 11.13
N ASP A 359 2.87 6.15 12.35
CA ASP A 359 3.04 7.45 13.01
C ASP A 359 3.76 7.35 14.36
N TRP A 360 4.90 8.02 14.45
CA TRP A 360 5.74 8.12 15.64
C TRP A 360 5.23 9.18 16.62
N LEU A 361 4.57 10.24 16.12
CA LEU A 361 4.16 11.38 16.93
C LEU A 361 2.72 11.19 17.43
N ARG A 362 2.58 10.51 18.57
CA ARG A 362 1.28 10.25 19.20
C ARG A 362 1.02 11.22 20.36
N PRO A 363 -0.22 11.69 20.56
CA PRO A 363 -0.61 12.33 21.82
C PRO A 363 -0.31 11.41 23.01
N ARG A 364 0.21 11.98 24.10
CA ARG A 364 0.35 11.22 25.35
C ARG A 364 -1.04 11.01 25.97
N SER A 365 -1.43 9.75 26.10
CA SER A 365 -2.56 9.25 26.90
C SER A 365 -2.24 9.24 28.39
#